data_AF-A0A968DQY2-F1
#
_entry.id   AF-A0A968DQY2-F1
#
_cell.length_a   1.000
_cell.length_b   1.000
_cell.length_c   1.000
_cell.angle_alpha   90.00
_cell.angle_beta   90.00
_cell.angle_gamma   90.00
#
_symmetry.space_group_name_H-M   'P 1'
#
loop_
_entity.id
_entity.type
_entity.pdbx_description
1 polymer ?
#
loop_
_entity_poly.entity_id
_entity_poly.type
_entity_poly.pdbx_seq_one_letter_code
_entity_poly.pdbx_strand_id
1 'polypeptide(L)'
;MSLALAATLCLPAAAALAADTPRRGGILTFVVASYPPSFDAHREYTFAMLQPTRPFYSVLIRVNPDNPSSTSDFVGDLALEVPKPTDGGRKYTFRLRDNARFWNGEPVTARDVVASFNK
;
A
#
# COMPACT_ATOMS: atom_id res chain seq x y z
N MET A 1 11.81 -34.76 -52.17
CA MET A 1 11.10 -33.51 -52.55
C MET A 1 9.66 -33.70 -52.12
N SER A 2 9.09 -32.99 -51.14
CA SER A 2 9.32 -31.59 -50.78
C SER A 2 8.94 -31.32 -49.31
N LEU A 3 9.70 -30.41 -48.69
CA LEU A 3 9.43 -29.72 -47.43
C LEU A 3 8.23 -28.77 -47.55
N ALA A 4 7.45 -28.59 -46.47
CA ALA A 4 6.86 -27.29 -46.08
C ALA A 4 6.27 -27.43 -44.65
N LEU A 5 7.01 -27.08 -43.60
CA LEU A 5 7.15 -25.76 -42.95
C LEU A 5 6.02 -25.47 -41.95
N ALA A 6 6.23 -25.90 -40.70
CA ALA A 6 5.41 -25.52 -39.56
C ALA A 6 5.74 -24.07 -39.16
N ALA A 7 4.79 -23.16 -39.33
CA ALA A 7 4.91 -21.77 -38.88
C ALA A 7 4.66 -21.72 -37.37
N THR A 8 5.73 -21.61 -36.58
CA THR A 8 5.66 -21.33 -35.14
C THR A 8 5.27 -19.87 -34.97
N LEU A 9 4.04 -19.61 -34.49
CA LEU A 9 3.56 -18.27 -34.19
C LEU A 9 4.29 -17.75 -32.94
N CYS A 10 5.34 -16.95 -33.13
CA CYS A 10 6.00 -16.23 -32.05
C CYS A 10 5.08 -15.09 -31.58
N LEU A 11 4.45 -15.25 -30.43
CA LEU A 11 3.77 -14.15 -29.73
C LEU A 11 4.83 -13.14 -29.29
N PRO A 12 4.67 -11.83 -29.58
CA PRO A 12 5.62 -10.84 -29.12
C PRO A 12 5.54 -10.75 -27.59
N ALA A 13 6.70 -10.88 -26.94
CA ALA A 13 6.85 -10.58 -25.52
C ALA A 13 6.31 -9.17 -25.25
N ALA A 14 5.43 -9.04 -24.25
CA ALA A 14 4.99 -7.74 -23.76
C ALA A 14 6.24 -6.96 -23.34
N ALA A 15 6.60 -5.93 -24.10
CA ALA A 15 7.68 -5.03 -23.74
C ALA A 15 7.33 -4.40 -22.39
N ALA A 16 8.18 -4.59 -21.39
CA ALA A 16 8.07 -3.88 -20.13
C ALA A 16 8.15 -2.38 -20.45
N LEU A 17 7.04 -1.66 -20.23
CA LEU A 17 7.02 -0.21 -20.31
C LEU A 17 8.03 0.32 -19.29
N ALA A 18 9.06 1.02 -19.76
CA ALA A 18 9.98 1.71 -18.88
C ALA A 18 9.19 2.70 -18.02
N ALA A 19 9.30 2.58 -16.70
CA ALA A 19 8.63 3.51 -15.79
C ALA A 19 9.25 4.90 -15.95
N ASP A 20 8.41 5.91 -16.18
CA ASP A 20 8.85 7.31 -16.19
C ASP A 20 9.47 7.70 -14.83
N THR A 21 10.45 8.60 -14.87
CA THR A 21 11.05 9.13 -13.64
C THR A 21 10.01 9.95 -12.87
N PRO A 22 9.72 9.64 -11.58
CA PRO A 22 8.73 10.37 -10.81
C PRO A 22 9.06 11.87 -10.70
N ARG A 23 8.14 12.73 -11.12
CA ARG A 23 8.25 14.18 -10.95
C ARG A 23 7.67 14.60 -9.61
N ARG A 24 8.45 15.29 -8.79
CA ARG A 24 7.99 15.86 -7.52
C ARG A 24 7.39 17.27 -7.73
N GLY A 25 6.37 17.59 -6.95
CA GLY A 25 5.70 18.90 -6.95
C GLY A 25 4.48 18.98 -7.88
N GLY A 26 3.75 20.09 -7.82
CA GLY A 26 2.51 20.32 -8.55
C GLY A 26 1.24 20.07 -7.71
N ILE A 27 0.08 20.20 -8.36
CA ILE A 27 -1.23 19.93 -7.75
C ILE A 27 -1.77 18.65 -8.40
N LEU A 28 -2.01 17.62 -7.58
CA LEU A 28 -2.73 16.44 -8.00
C LEU A 28 -4.24 16.71 -7.88
N THR A 29 -4.90 16.94 -9.01
CA THR A 29 -6.36 17.04 -9.08
C THR A 29 -6.94 15.67 -9.45
N PHE A 30 -7.79 15.11 -8.59
CA PHE A 30 -8.48 13.85 -8.83
C PHE A 30 -9.93 13.93 -8.34
N VAL A 31 -10.80 13.09 -8.91
CA VAL A 31 -12.23 13.08 -8.61
C VAL A 31 -12.56 11.92 -7.68
N VAL A 32 -13.38 12.18 -6.67
CA VAL A 32 -13.98 11.17 -5.77
C VAL A 32 -15.49 11.28 -5.90
N ALA A 33 -16.18 10.16 -6.12
CA ALA A 33 -17.58 10.15 -6.54
C ALA A 33 -18.61 10.53 -5.44
N SER A 34 -18.17 10.81 -4.20
CA SER A 34 -19.04 11.19 -3.08
C SER A 34 -18.23 11.94 -2.01
N TYR A 35 -18.93 12.67 -1.15
CA TYR A 35 -18.36 13.19 0.09
C TYR A 35 -18.35 12.10 1.19
N PRO A 36 -17.33 12.09 2.08
CA PRO A 36 -17.32 11.20 3.22
C PRO A 36 -18.34 11.66 4.28
N PRO A 37 -19.03 10.73 4.98
CA PRO A 37 -19.95 11.08 6.08
C PRO A 37 -19.23 11.70 7.29
N SER A 38 -17.99 11.29 7.55
CA SER A 38 -17.09 11.88 8.53
C SER A 38 -15.62 11.63 8.16
N PHE A 39 -14.68 12.22 8.91
CA PHE A 39 -13.24 11.98 8.76
C PHE A 39 -12.68 11.06 9.86
N ASP A 40 -13.54 10.40 10.64
CA ASP A 40 -13.09 9.46 11.67
C ASP A 40 -12.84 8.07 11.05
N ALA A 41 -11.56 7.69 10.95
CA ALA A 41 -11.13 6.41 10.41
C ALA A 41 -11.63 5.18 11.18
N HIS A 42 -12.13 5.34 12.41
CA HIS A 42 -12.76 4.24 13.16
C HIS A 42 -14.24 4.06 12.81
N ARG A 43 -14.88 5.08 12.22
CA ARG A 43 -16.31 5.07 11.88
C ARG A 43 -16.54 4.83 10.40
N GLU A 44 -15.59 5.24 9.55
CA GLU A 44 -15.75 5.21 8.10
C GLU A 44 -14.88 4.16 7.42
N TYR A 45 -15.47 3.47 6.46
CA TYR A 45 -14.78 2.50 5.59
C TYR A 45 -15.14 2.71 4.11
N THR A 46 -15.75 3.85 3.78
CA THR A 46 -16.22 4.17 2.43
C THR A 46 -15.06 4.59 1.53
N PHE A 47 -15.17 4.34 0.22
CA PHE A 47 -14.17 4.83 -0.75
C PHE A 47 -14.03 6.36 -0.71
N ALA A 48 -15.14 7.06 -0.43
CA ALA A 48 -15.20 8.51 -0.33
C ALA A 48 -14.34 9.07 0.82
N MET A 49 -14.15 8.29 1.88
CA MET A 49 -13.25 8.63 2.98
C MET A 49 -11.84 8.10 2.69
N LEU A 50 -11.71 6.81 2.34
CA LEU A 50 -10.40 6.15 2.23
C LEU A 50 -9.52 6.71 1.11
N GLN A 51 -10.06 6.95 -0.09
CA GLN A 51 -9.25 7.41 -1.23
C GLN A 51 -8.60 8.78 -1.00
N PRO A 52 -9.33 9.84 -0.59
CA PRO A 52 -8.71 11.14 -0.39
C PRO A 52 -7.90 11.25 0.89
N THR A 53 -8.19 10.43 1.92
CA THR A 53 -7.48 10.54 3.21
C THR A 53 -6.27 9.63 3.34
N ARG A 54 -6.17 8.56 2.55
CA ARG A 54 -5.05 7.61 2.59
C ARG A 54 -3.66 8.25 2.55
N PRO A 55 -3.40 9.35 1.80
CA PRO A 55 -2.10 10.02 1.85
C PRO A 55 -1.72 10.65 3.20
N PHE A 56 -2.69 10.87 4.10
CA PHE A 56 -2.48 11.51 5.40
C PHE A 56 -2.19 10.52 6.54
N TYR A 57 -2.37 9.22 6.31
CA TYR A 57 -2.20 8.18 7.32
C TYR A 57 -1.17 7.14 6.89
N SER A 58 -0.34 6.71 7.84
CA SER A 58 0.43 5.48 7.72
C SER A 58 -0.26 4.33 8.47
N VAL A 59 -0.15 3.13 7.93
CA VAL A 59 -0.61 1.87 8.53
C VAL A 59 0.58 1.02 8.94
N LEU A 60 0.40 -0.11 9.64
CA LEU A 60 1.53 -0.98 9.98
C LEU A 60 2.16 -1.58 8.71
N ILE A 61 1.32 -2.13 7.83
CA ILE A 61 1.70 -2.77 6.57
C ILE A 61 0.76 -2.31 5.47
N ARG A 62 1.24 -2.32 4.23
CA ARG A 62 0.46 -1.90 3.05
C ARG A 62 0.74 -2.81 1.86
N VAL A 63 -0.16 -2.80 0.88
CA VAL A 63 0.08 -3.42 -0.43
C VAL A 63 1.33 -2.83 -1.06
N ASN A 64 2.16 -3.68 -1.66
CA ASN A 64 3.36 -3.26 -2.37
C ASN A 64 3.01 -2.26 -3.49
N PRO A 65 3.48 -1.00 -3.43
CA PRO A 65 3.15 0.00 -4.45
C PRO A 65 3.79 -0.32 -5.80
N ASP A 66 4.87 -1.10 -5.81
CA ASP A 66 5.60 -1.50 -7.00
C ASP A 66 4.98 -2.75 -7.65
N ASN A 67 4.07 -3.42 -6.94
CA ASN A 67 3.33 -4.59 -7.41
C ASN A 67 1.86 -4.57 -6.91
N PRO A 68 1.07 -3.54 -7.29
CA PRO A 68 -0.24 -3.29 -6.70
C PRO A 68 -1.31 -4.32 -7.11
N SER A 69 -1.06 -5.11 -8.16
CA SER A 69 -1.97 -6.16 -8.64
C SER A 69 -1.87 -7.46 -7.83
N SER A 70 -0.83 -7.62 -7.02
CA SER A 70 -0.67 -8.81 -6.18
C SER A 70 -1.62 -8.78 -4.98
N THR A 71 -2.25 -9.92 -4.71
CA THR A 71 -3.17 -10.09 -3.57
C THR A 71 -2.46 -10.50 -2.28
N SER A 72 -1.16 -10.81 -2.35
CA SER A 72 -0.37 -11.34 -1.22
C SER A 72 0.94 -10.58 -0.97
N ASP A 73 1.31 -9.64 -1.83
CA ASP A 73 2.55 -8.88 -1.72
C ASP A 73 2.35 -7.65 -0.83
N PHE A 74 2.57 -7.84 0.47
CA PHE A 74 2.53 -6.78 1.47
C PHE A 74 3.94 -6.37 1.88
N VAL A 75 4.11 -5.07 2.11
CA VAL A 75 5.37 -4.46 2.58
C VAL A 75 5.13 -3.65 3.84
N GLY A 76 6.21 -3.37 4.58
CA GLY A 76 6.18 -2.46 5.72
C GLY A 76 5.81 -1.03 5.32
N ASP A 77 4.99 -0.38 6.13
CA ASP A 77 4.74 1.06 6.06
C ASP A 77 5.30 1.74 7.31
N LEU A 78 4.50 1.91 8.37
CA LEU A 78 5.01 2.31 9.69
C LEU A 78 5.89 1.24 10.31
N ALA A 79 5.57 -0.05 10.09
CA ALA A 79 6.44 -1.14 10.45
C ALA A 79 7.60 -1.28 9.45
N LEU A 80 8.75 -1.75 9.92
CA LEU A 80 9.94 -1.97 9.08
C LEU A 80 9.71 -3.05 8.01
N GLU A 81 8.92 -4.07 8.35
CA GLU A 81 8.63 -5.23 7.50
C GLU A 81 7.31 -5.90 7.93
N VAL A 82 6.81 -6.81 7.09
CA VAL A 82 5.70 -7.71 7.47
C VAL A 82 6.26 -8.81 8.37
N PRO A 83 5.84 -8.92 9.65
CA PRO A 83 6.44 -9.89 10.55
C PRO A 83 5.96 -11.30 10.23
N LYS A 84 6.87 -12.28 10.37
CA LYS A 84 6.47 -13.69 10.36
C LYS A 84 5.64 -14.00 11.60
N PRO A 85 4.52 -14.72 11.47
CA PRO A 85 3.75 -15.15 12.63
C PRO A 85 4.54 -16.10 13.51
N THR A 86 4.25 -16.02 14.81
CA THR A 86 4.71 -16.95 15.85
C THR A 86 3.48 -17.52 16.59
N ASP A 87 3.69 -18.45 17.52
CA ASP A 87 2.62 -19.13 18.26
C ASP A 87 1.54 -19.72 17.32
N GLY A 88 1.98 -20.46 16.31
CA GLY A 88 1.09 -21.12 15.35
C GLY A 88 0.17 -20.17 14.57
N GLY A 89 0.57 -18.91 14.35
CA GLY A 89 -0.23 -17.93 13.60
C GLY A 89 -0.96 -16.91 14.46
N ARG A 90 -0.87 -17.00 15.79
CA ARG A 90 -1.63 -16.14 16.72
C ARG A 90 -0.89 -14.90 17.19
N LYS A 91 0.44 -14.84 17.02
CA LYS A 91 1.25 -13.72 17.49
C LYS A 91 2.09 -13.09 16.39
N TYR A 92 1.90 -11.79 16.19
CA TYR A 92 2.69 -10.95 15.28
C TYR A 92 3.41 -9.88 16.09
N THR A 93 4.69 -9.62 15.79
CA THR A 93 5.49 -8.60 16.47
C THR A 93 5.97 -7.58 15.46
N PHE A 94 5.38 -6.39 15.49
CA PHE A 94 5.74 -5.31 14.57
C PHE A 94 6.82 -4.43 15.20
N ARG A 95 7.90 -4.19 14.44
CA ARG A 95 8.92 -3.19 14.77
C ARG A 95 8.59 -1.91 14.01
N LEU A 96 8.35 -0.83 14.73
CA LEU A 96 8.03 0.47 14.13
C LEU A 96 9.29 1.20 13.69
N ARG A 97 9.16 2.12 12.73
CA ARG A 97 10.22 3.06 12.35
C ARG A 97 10.54 4.02 13.49
N ASP A 98 11.84 4.17 13.77
CA ASP A 98 12.36 4.94 14.90
C ASP A 98 12.19 6.46 14.74
N ASN A 99 12.04 6.92 13.50
CA ASN A 99 11.93 8.33 13.13
C ASN A 99 10.51 8.76 12.73
N ALA A 100 9.51 7.89 12.93
CA ALA A 100 8.12 8.22 12.63
C ALA A 100 7.60 9.33 13.56
N ARG A 101 6.96 10.34 12.97
CA ARG A 101 6.38 11.47 13.68
C ARG A 101 4.99 11.76 13.16
N PHE A 102 4.11 12.20 14.04
CA PHE A 102 2.87 12.84 13.65
C PHE A 102 3.15 14.18 12.99
N TRP A 103 2.13 14.73 12.32
CA TRP A 103 2.22 16.03 11.64
C TRP A 103 2.56 17.19 12.58
N ASN A 104 2.27 17.05 13.89
CA ASN A 104 2.62 18.02 14.94
C ASN A 104 4.05 17.86 15.49
N GLY A 105 4.81 16.87 15.00
CA GLY A 105 6.20 16.60 15.41
C GLY A 105 6.36 15.59 16.54
N GLU A 106 5.29 15.19 17.22
CA GLU A 106 5.34 14.16 18.28
C GLU A 106 5.77 12.80 17.70
N PRO A 107 6.58 12.01 18.42
CA PRO A 107 7.00 10.70 17.96
C PRO A 107 5.82 9.72 17.95
N VAL A 108 5.76 8.86 16.93
CA VAL A 108 4.83 7.73 16.90
C VAL A 108 5.39 6.59 17.73
N THR A 109 4.57 6.01 18.60
CA THR A 109 4.96 4.90 19.48
C THR A 109 4.03 3.71 19.34
N ALA A 110 4.45 2.56 19.89
CA ALA A 110 3.58 1.38 19.96
C ALA A 110 2.29 1.62 20.75
N ARG A 111 2.27 2.60 21.67
CA ARG A 111 1.06 2.95 22.43
C ARG A 111 -0.01 3.56 21.54
N ASP A 112 0.38 4.34 20.54
CA ASP A 112 -0.56 4.98 19.61
C ASP A 112 -1.22 3.95 18.68
N VAL A 113 -0.45 2.92 18.29
CA VAL A 113 -0.98 1.76 17.58
C VAL A 113 -2.01 1.05 18.45
N VAL A 114 -1.66 0.70 19.70
CA VAL A 114 -2.58 0.05 20.64
C VAL A 114 -3.83 0.89 20.89
N ALA A 115 -3.69 2.21 21.05
CA ALA A 115 -4.82 3.13 21.21
C ALA A 115 -5.78 3.10 20.02
N SER A 116 -5.26 2.92 18.79
CA SER A 116 -6.10 2.81 17.59
C SER A 116 -6.89 1.50 17.55
N PHE A 117 -6.34 0.40 18.07
CA PHE A 117 -7.06 -0.88 18.14
C PHE A 117 -8.09 -0.94 19.27
N ASN A 118 -7.92 -0.15 20.32
CA ASN A 118 -8.76 -0.16 21.52
C ASN A 118 -9.85 0.93 21.51
N LYS A 119 -10.13 1.52 20.35
CA LYS A 119 -11.03 2.66 20.21
C LYS A 119 -12.49 2.26 19.97
#